data_AF-A0A424NZM3-F1
#
_entry.id   AF-A0A424NZM3-F1
#
_cell.length_a   1.000
_cell.length_b   1.000
_cell.length_c   1.000
_cell.angle_alpha   90.00
_cell.angle_beta   90.00
_cell.angle_gamma   90.00
#
_symmetry.space_group_name_H-M   'P 1'
#
loop_
_entity.id
_entity.type
_entity.pdbx_description
1 polymer ?
#
loop_
_entity_poly.entity_id
_entity_poly.type
_entity_poly.pdbx_seq_one_letter_code
_entity_poly.pdbx_strand_id
1 'polypeptide(L)'
;MKLYKFLFFNCLFLFVISCSNKELTPNEAALQTCNCLKLAKDTSDEGVKAFTDCNSQTKEMMAPYRENPQWMSEWKDELLKIMKDCMTE
;
A
#
# COMPACT_ATOMS: atom_id res chain seq x y z
N MET A 1 -24.55 -15.30 -28.08
CA MET A 1 -24.59 -14.60 -26.77
C MET A 1 -23.44 -15.10 -25.89
N LYS A 2 -22.26 -14.45 -25.92
CA LYS A 2 -21.13 -14.77 -25.00
C LYS A 2 -19.95 -13.77 -25.14
N LEU A 3 -20.22 -12.47 -25.32
CA LEU A 3 -19.15 -11.46 -25.48
C LEU A 3 -19.36 -10.17 -24.67
N TYR A 4 -20.44 -10.05 -23.90
CA TYR A 4 -20.75 -8.83 -23.16
C TYR A 4 -20.29 -8.82 -21.69
N LYS A 5 -19.78 -9.93 -21.15
CA LYS A 5 -19.37 -10.00 -19.74
C LYS A 5 -17.90 -9.66 -19.48
N PHE A 6 -17.05 -9.63 -20.51
CA PHE A 6 -15.62 -9.36 -20.33
C PHE A 6 -15.26 -7.85 -20.40
N LEU A 7 -16.14 -7.04 -20.99
CA LEU A 7 -15.94 -5.59 -21.12
C LEU A 7 -16.26 -4.81 -19.84
N PHE A 8 -17.08 -5.35 -18.94
CA PHE A 8 -17.44 -4.66 -17.69
C PHE A 8 -16.32 -4.71 -16.63
N PHE A 9 -15.46 -5.74 -16.67
CA PHE A 9 -14.35 -5.87 -15.72
C PHE A 9 -13.13 -5.02 -16.12
N ASN A 10 -13.00 -4.67 -17.41
CA ASN A 10 -11.93 -3.79 -17.89
C ASN A 10 -12.28 -2.29 -17.82
N CYS A 11 -13.56 -1.92 -17.76
CA CYS A 11 -13.95 -0.52 -17.56
C CYS A 11 -13.81 -0.05 -16.10
N LEU A 12 -13.81 -0.95 -15.11
CA LEU A 12 -13.60 -0.58 -13.70
C LEU A 12 -12.11 -0.33 -13.37
N PHE A 13 -11.18 -0.92 -14.12
CA PHE A 13 -9.75 -0.68 -13.94
C PHE A 13 -9.26 0.67 -14.52
N LEU A 14 -10.05 1.31 -15.40
CA LEU A 14 -9.70 2.57 -16.05
C LEU A 14 -10.34 3.81 -15.41
N PHE A 15 -11.20 3.65 -14.40
CA PHE A 15 -11.99 4.75 -13.84
C PHE A 15 -11.53 5.31 -12.47
N VAL A 16 -10.32 4.96 -11.99
CA VAL A 16 -9.79 5.50 -10.72
C VAL A 16 -8.62 6.46 -10.90
N ILE A 17 -8.20 6.75 -12.15
CA ILE A 17 -7.27 7.86 -12.42
C ILE A 17 -8.06 9.18 -12.55
N SER A 18 -8.89 9.45 -11.54
CA SER A 18 -9.18 10.84 -11.13
C SER A 18 -8.33 11.10 -9.89
N CYS A 19 -7.01 10.95 -10.03
CA CYS A 19 -6.07 11.31 -8.98
C CYS A 19 -5.86 12.82 -9.05
N SER A 20 -6.62 13.55 -8.24
CA SER A 20 -6.03 14.70 -7.56
C SER A 20 -4.62 14.28 -7.11
N ASN A 21 -3.57 14.96 -7.57
CA ASN A 21 -2.19 14.73 -7.14
C ASN A 21 -2.08 15.02 -5.63
N LYS A 22 -2.64 14.15 -4.80
CA LYS A 22 -2.47 14.21 -3.35
C LYS A 22 -1.10 13.60 -3.10
N GLU A 23 -0.14 14.45 -2.75
CA GLU A 23 1.17 13.99 -2.33
C GLU A 23 0.99 12.98 -1.19
N LEU A 24 1.70 11.85 -1.29
CA LEU A 24 1.71 10.86 -0.23
C LEU A 24 2.33 11.47 1.02
N THR A 25 1.55 11.48 2.11
CA THR A 25 2.08 11.94 3.40
C THR A 25 2.88 10.83 4.09
N PRO A 26 3.87 11.17 4.92
CA PRO A 26 4.61 10.19 5.72
C PRO A 26 3.71 9.30 6.58
N ASN A 27 2.62 9.87 7.13
CA ASN A 27 1.64 9.13 7.93
C ASN A 27 0.84 8.11 7.10
N GLU A 28 0.36 8.48 5.91
CA GLU A 28 -0.33 7.55 5.00
C GLU A 28 0.59 6.40 4.58
N ALA A 29 1.86 6.69 4.29
CA ALA A 29 2.86 5.67 3.98
C ALA A 29 3.17 4.75 5.17
N ALA A 30 3.18 5.29 6.39
CA ALA A 30 3.34 4.52 7.61
C ALA A 30 2.15 3.58 7.84
N LEU A 31 0.92 4.07 7.70
CA LEU A 31 -0.30 3.27 7.80
C LEU A 31 -0.32 2.16 6.76
N GLN A 32 0.07 2.44 5.51
CA GLN A 32 0.17 1.43 4.46
C GLN A 32 1.21 0.36 4.80
N THR A 33 2.38 0.76 5.30
CA THR A 33 3.43 -0.16 5.76
C THR A 33 2.90 -1.05 6.88
N CYS A 34 2.17 -0.48 7.84
CA CYS A 34 1.54 -1.22 8.91
C CYS A 34 0.52 -2.25 8.39
N ASN A 35 -0.35 -1.87 7.46
CA ASN A 35 -1.31 -2.80 6.87
C ASN A 35 -0.61 -3.99 6.20
N CYS A 36 0.50 -3.75 5.50
CA CYS A 36 1.30 -4.85 4.96
C CYS A 36 1.87 -5.74 6.08
N LEU A 37 2.40 -5.17 7.16
CA LEU A 37 2.93 -5.96 8.29
C LEU A 37 1.85 -6.83 8.96
N LYS A 38 0.59 -6.38 9.02
CA LYS A 38 -0.52 -7.21 9.51
C LYS A 38 -0.74 -8.45 8.64
N LEU A 39 -0.58 -8.34 7.31
CA LEU A 39 -0.68 -9.47 6.39
C LEU A 39 0.45 -10.49 6.58
N ALA A 40 1.62 -10.07 7.07
CA ALA A 40 2.73 -10.98 7.35
C ALA A 40 2.44 -11.99 8.48
N LYS A 41 1.36 -11.79 9.25
CA LYS A 41 0.89 -12.76 10.27
C LYS A 41 0.24 -14.00 9.64
N ASP A 42 -0.28 -13.88 8.43
CA ASP A 42 -0.84 -14.99 7.68
C ASP A 42 0.26 -15.73 6.92
N THR A 43 0.53 -16.97 7.34
CA THR A 43 1.60 -17.81 6.78
C THR A 43 1.12 -18.78 5.70
N SER A 44 -0.16 -18.69 5.31
CA SER A 44 -0.68 -19.38 4.12
C SER A 44 0.00 -18.86 2.85
N ASP A 45 -0.06 -19.65 1.77
CA ASP A 45 0.48 -19.24 0.47
C ASP A 45 -0.22 -17.97 -0.05
N GLU A 46 -1.53 -17.85 0.20
CA GLU A 46 -2.32 -16.66 -0.11
C GLU A 46 -1.91 -15.46 0.74
N GLY A 47 -1.65 -15.65 2.04
CA GLY A 47 -1.18 -14.62 2.96
C GLY A 47 0.21 -14.09 2.59
N VAL A 48 1.15 -14.99 2.27
CA VAL A 48 2.50 -14.63 1.82
C VAL A 48 2.46 -13.86 0.50
N LYS A 49 1.58 -14.27 -0.43
CA LYS A 49 1.38 -13.54 -1.68
C LYS A 49 0.80 -12.14 -1.43
N ALA A 50 -0.24 -12.04 -0.59
CA ALA A 50 -0.85 -10.76 -0.24
C ALA A 50 0.16 -9.80 0.44
N PHE A 51 1.00 -10.31 1.32
CA PHE A 51 2.09 -9.55 1.92
C PHE A 51 3.09 -9.06 0.88
N THR A 52 3.51 -9.95 -0.03
CA THR A 52 4.49 -9.64 -1.07
C THR A 52 3.96 -8.56 -2.01
N ASP A 53 2.71 -8.68 -2.44
CA ASP A 53 2.04 -7.70 -3.32
C ASP A 53 1.91 -6.35 -2.61
N CYS A 54 1.47 -6.34 -1.34
CA CYS A 54 1.36 -5.13 -0.52
C CYS A 54 2.72 -4.42 -0.35
N ASN A 55 3.77 -5.20 -0.07
CA ASN A 55 5.12 -4.67 0.09
C ASN A 55 5.66 -4.08 -1.23
N SER A 56 5.40 -4.73 -2.37
CA SER A 56 5.79 -4.18 -3.68
C SER A 56 5.08 -2.87 -3.97
N GLN A 57 3.76 -2.82 -3.76
CA GLN A 57 2.97 -1.61 -3.95
C GLN A 57 3.45 -0.46 -3.05
N THR A 58 3.74 -0.75 -1.77
CA THR A 58 4.25 0.25 -0.83
C THR A 58 5.61 0.79 -1.28
N LYS A 59 6.49 -0.07 -1.78
CA LYS A 59 7.79 0.33 -2.34
C LYS A 59 7.64 1.23 -3.56
N GLU A 60 6.69 0.95 -4.44
CA GLU A 60 6.41 1.78 -5.63
C GLU A 60 5.83 3.13 -5.22
N MET A 61 4.87 3.14 -4.31
CA MET A 61 4.23 4.34 -3.77
C MET A 61 5.26 5.29 -3.12
N MET A 62 6.22 4.73 -2.38
CA MET A 62 7.28 5.49 -1.71
C MET A 62 8.48 5.81 -2.61
N ALA A 63 8.57 5.24 -3.82
CA ALA A 63 9.73 5.42 -4.70
C ALA A 63 10.12 6.88 -4.96
N PRO A 64 9.18 7.83 -5.18
CA PRO A 64 9.52 9.24 -5.40
C PRO A 64 10.17 9.95 -4.21
N TYR A 65 10.00 9.41 -2.99
CA TYR A 65 10.46 10.04 -1.75
C TYR A 65 11.76 9.44 -1.20
N ARG A 66 12.28 8.36 -1.81
CA ARG A 66 13.46 7.62 -1.29
C ARG A 66 14.71 8.48 -1.16
N GLU A 67 14.87 9.45 -2.05
CA GLU A 67 16.00 10.38 -2.04
C GLU A 67 15.75 11.62 -1.19
N ASN A 68 14.57 11.76 -0.58
CA ASN A 68 14.25 12.83 0.35
C ASN A 68 14.50 12.37 1.80
N PRO A 69 15.65 12.69 2.41
CA PRO A 69 16.01 12.19 3.73
C PRO A 69 15.08 12.70 4.84
N GLN A 70 14.56 13.93 4.69
CA GLN A 70 13.63 14.50 5.67
C GLN A 70 12.31 13.74 5.66
N TRP A 71 11.70 13.57 4.47
CA TRP A 71 10.45 12.83 4.33
C TRP A 71 10.60 11.38 4.82
N MET A 72 11.72 10.72 4.49
CA MET A 72 12.00 9.37 4.96
C MET A 72 12.22 9.28 6.47
N SER A 73 12.73 10.33 7.12
CA SER A 73 12.82 10.41 8.58
C SER A 73 11.44 10.54 9.20
N GLU A 74 10.62 11.47 8.71
CA GLU A 74 9.25 11.67 9.17
C GLU A 74 8.41 10.40 9.02
N TRP A 75 8.57 9.67 7.91
CA TRP A 75 7.89 8.38 7.71
C TRP A 75 8.30 7.34 8.76
N LYS A 76 9.59 7.25 9.09
CA LYS A 76 10.06 6.33 10.15
C LYS A 76 9.47 6.72 11.50
N ASP A 77 9.42 8.01 11.82
CA ASP A 77 8.85 8.50 13.07
C ASP A 77 7.35 8.18 13.17
N GLU A 78 6.59 8.42 12.09
CA GLU A 78 5.18 8.04 12.01
C GLU A 78 4.98 6.52 12.13
N LEU A 79 5.80 5.73 11.46
CA LEU A 79 5.76 4.27 11.55
C LEU A 79 6.01 3.81 12.99
N LEU A 80 7.01 4.35 13.67
CA LEU A 80 7.33 4.01 15.06
C LEU A 80 6.18 4.35 16.02
N LYS A 81 5.48 5.48 15.81
CA LYS A 81 4.30 5.85 16.61
C LYS A 81 3.21 4.79 16.53
N ILE A 82 2.91 4.31 15.32
CA ILE A 82 1.81 3.37 15.08
C ILE A 82 2.22 1.89 15.22
N MET A 83 3.52 1.57 15.25
CA MET A 83 4.01 0.20 15.20
C MET A 83 3.53 -0.67 16.37
N LYS A 84 3.39 -0.07 17.56
CA LYS A 84 2.83 -0.76 18.73
C LYS A 84 1.41 -1.21 18.45
N ASP A 85 0.54 -0.31 18.00
CA ASP A 85 -0.85 -0.63 17.70
C ASP A 85 -0.95 -1.57 16.49
N CYS A 86 -0.03 -1.45 15.54
CA CYS A 86 0.02 -2.28 14.35
C CYS A 86 0.19 -3.77 14.64
N MET A 87 1.04 -4.11 15.62
CA MET A 87 1.40 -5.49 15.91
C MET A 87 0.53 -6.16 16.98
N THR A 88 -0.32 -5.40 17.68
CA THR A 88 -1.03 -5.87 18.89
C THR A 88 -2.43 -6.47 18.62
N GLU A 89 -2.84 -6.67 17.36
CA GLU A 89 -4.08 -7.40 17.01
C GLU A 89 -3.84 -8.82 16.49
#